data_AF-A0A9D1KIA7-F1
#
_entry.id   AF-A0A9D1KIA7-F1
#
_cell.length_a   1.000
_cell.length_b   1.000
_cell.length_c   1.000
_cell.angle_alpha   90.00
_cell.angle_beta   90.00
_cell.angle_gamma   90.00
#
_symmetry.space_group_name_H-M   'P 1'
#
loop_
_entity.id
_entity.type
_entity.pdbx_description
1 polymer ?
#
loop_
_entity_poly.entity_id
_entity_poly.type
_entity_poly.pdbx_seq_one_letter_code
_entity_poly.pdbx_strand_id
1 'polypeptide(L)' 'GLTIRMPVSEIRVSGRATQGVRLINIREGDSIAAVSSVAKEEETSEEEPQEQ' A
#
# COMPACT_ATOMS: atom_id res chain seq x y z
N GLY A 1 -14.15 -3.10 -12.61
CA GLY A 1 -13.21 -3.58 -11.57
C GLY A 1 -12.86 -2.43 -10.66
N LEU A 2 -12.68 -2.69 -9.37
CA LEU A 2 -12.25 -1.69 -8.38
C LEU A 2 -10.74 -1.83 -8.19
N THR A 3 -10.00 -0.73 -8.34
CA THR A 3 -8.56 -0.69 -8.04
C THR A 3 -8.36 0.07 -6.73
N ILE A 4 -7.62 -0.53 -5.80
CA ILE A 4 -7.34 0.04 -4.49
C ILE A 4 -5.83 0.18 -4.36
N ARG A 5 -5.36 1.39 -4.03
CA ARG A 5 -3.98 1.64 -3.60
C ARG A 5 -3.97 1.84 -2.10
N MET A 6 -2.99 1.23 -1.44
CA MET A 6 -2.75 1.42 -0.02
C MET A 6 -1.26 1.44 0.24
N PRO A 7 -0.80 2.24 1.21
CA PRO A 7 0.61 2.26 1.59
C PRO A 7 0.96 0.96 2.32
N VAL A 8 2.14 0.42 2.02
CA VAL A 8 2.64 -0.81 2.66
C VAL A 8 2.82 -0.61 4.18
N SER A 9 3.07 0.62 4.62
CA SER A 9 3.23 0.97 6.03
C SER A 9 1.97 0.78 6.87
N GLU A 10 0.78 0.74 6.27
CA GLU A 10 -0.47 0.48 6.99
C GLU A 10 -0.74 -1.03 7.17
N ILE A 11 0.01 -1.89 6.47
CA ILE A 11 -0.16 -3.34 6.57
C ILE A 11 0.49 -3.82 7.87
N ARG A 12 -0.33 -4.45 8.72
CA ARG A 12 0.13 -5.00 10.00
C ARG A 12 1.21 -6.06 9.78
N VAL A 13 2.34 -5.92 10.48
CA VAL A 13 3.37 -6.95 10.53
C VAL A 13 2.83 -8.19 11.26
N SER A 14 2.91 -9.34 10.60
CA SER A 14 2.47 -10.63 11.14
C SER A 14 3.55 -11.69 10.93
N GLY A 15 3.57 -12.70 11.80
CA GLY A 15 4.52 -13.81 11.72
C GLY A 15 4.25 -14.73 10.52
N ARG A 16 5.23 -15.57 10.17
CA ARG A 16 5.16 -16.47 9.00
C ARG A 16 4.03 -17.51 9.08
N ALA A 17 3.76 -18.03 10.27
CA ALA A 17 2.73 -19.05 10.51
C ALA A 17 1.37 -18.42 10.84
N THR A 18 0.87 -17.53 9.98
CA THR A 18 -0.41 -16.83 10.19
C THR A 18 -1.23 -16.79 8.90
N GLN A 19 -2.54 -16.59 9.03
CA GLN A 19 -3.44 -16.38 7.89
C GLN A 19 -3.41 -14.93 7.36
N GLY A 20 -2.68 -14.03 8.01
CA GLY A 20 -2.69 -12.60 7.72
C GLY A 20 -3.87 -11.87 8.34
N VAL A 21 -4.16 -10.68 7.83
CA VAL A 21 -5.23 -9.79 8.28
C VAL A 21 -6.08 -9.33 7.09
N ARG A 22 -7.34 -9.01 7.35
CA ARG A 22 -8.23 -8.46 6.32
C ARG A 22 -7.97 -6.96 6.16
N LEU A 23 -7.50 -6.55 4.98
CA LEU A 23 -7.20 -5.15 4.66
C LEU A 23 -8.46 -4.35 4.27
N ILE A 24 -9.39 -5.00 3.55
CA ILE A 24 -10.64 -4.39 3.06
C ILE A 24 -11.81 -5.37 3.13
N ASN A 25 -13.02 -4.83 3.22
CA ASN A 25 -14.24 -5.61 3.02
C ASN A 25 -14.60 -5.60 1.53
N ILE A 26 -14.75 -6.78 0.94
CA ILE A 26 -15.27 -6.97 -0.42
C ILE A 26 -16.69 -7.50 -0.34
N ARG A 27 -17.50 -7.22 -1.37
CA ARG A 27 -18.88 -7.70 -1.45
C ARG A 27 -18.90 -9.22 -1.63
N GLU A 28 -20.01 -9.83 -1.27
CA GLU A 28 -20.19 -11.26 -1.47
C GLU A 28 -20.15 -11.62 -2.96
N GLY A 29 -19.42 -12.66 -3.31
CA GLY A 29 -19.20 -13.09 -4.70
C GLY A 29 -18.05 -12.38 -5.43
N ASP A 30 -17.54 -11.27 -4.91
CA ASP A 30 -16.37 -10.59 -5.46
C ASP A 30 -15.06 -11.30 -5.04
N SER A 31 -14.03 -11.19 -5.87
CA SER A 31 -12.70 -11.73 -5.59
C SER A 31 -11.59 -10.80 -6.11
N ILE A 32 -10.36 -11.00 -5.61
CA ILE A 32 -9.19 -10.25 -6.04
C ILE A 32 -8.66 -10.86 -7.34
N ALA A 33 -8.66 -10.07 -8.42
CA ALA A 33 -8.16 -10.53 -9.71
C ALA A 33 -6.62 -10.46 -9.82
N ALA A 34 -6.00 -9.43 -9.25
CA ALA A 34 -4.55 -9.23 -9.29
C ALA A 34 -4.08 -8.27 -8.18
N VAL A 35 -2.79 -8.32 -7.86
CA VAL A 35 -2.10 -7.38 -6.98
C VAL A 35 -0.76 -6.98 -7.60
N SER A 36 -0.31 -5.76 -7.36
CA SER A 36 1.00 -5.28 -7.81
C SER A 36 1.56 -4.27 -6.82
N SER A 37 2.86 -4.36 -6.52
CA SER A 37 3.58 -3.34 -5.77
C SER A 37 4.03 -2.23 -6.72
N VAL A 38 3.82 -0.98 -6.30
CA VAL A 38 4.28 0.20 -7.04
C VAL A 38 5.30 0.92 -6.16
N ALA A 39 6.41 1.37 -6.75
CA ALA A 39 7.37 2.20 -6.04
C ALA A 39 6.65 3.45 -5.51
N LYS A 40 6.95 3.84 -4.27
CA LYS A 40 6.50 5.12 -3.77
C LYS A 40 7.25 6.20 -4.55
N GLU A 41 6.52 7.13 -5.14
CA GLU A 41 7.14 8.33 -5.69
C GLU A 41 7.80 9.06 -4.52
N GLU A 42 9.13 9.22 -4.57
CA GLU A 42 9.82 10.08 -3.63
C GLU A 42 9.36 11.50 -3.94
N GLU A 43 8.66 12.12 -2.98
CA GLU A 43 8.49 13.57 -3.02
C GLU A 43 9.91 14.14 -2.92
N THR A 44 10.45 14.59 -4.06
CA THR A 44 11.65 15.42 -4.08
C THR A 44 11.34 16.62 -3.20
N SER A 45 11.85 16.59 -1.97
CA SER A 45 11.97 17.77 -1.14
C SER A 45 12.90 18.71 -1.90
N GLU A 46 12.33 19.70 -2.57
CA GLU A 46 13.07 20.85 -3.06
C GLU A 46 13.62 21.56 -1.81
N GLU A 47 14.83 21.18 -1.39
CA GLU A 47 15.61 21.99 -0.47
C GLU A 47 15.97 23.28 -1.22
N GLU A 48 15.27 24.37 -0.92
CA GLU A 48 15.67 25.70 -1.36
C GLU A 48 17.11 25.97 -0.87
N PRO A 49 18.07 26.29 -1.77
CA PRO A 49 19.41 26.64 -1.33
C PRO A 49 19.35 27.98 -0.58
N GLN A 50 19.68 27.95 0.71
CA GLN A 50 19.94 29.16 1.48
C GLN A 50 21.22 29.81 0.93
N GLU A 51 21.08 30.89 0.16
CA GLU A 51 22.20 31.76 -0.20
C GLU A 51 22.77 32.42 1.07
N GLN A 52 24.09 32.37 1.20
CA GLN A 52 24.87 32.98 2.29
C GLN A 52 25.60 34.21 1.76
#